data_AF-A0A3D1M051-F1
#
_entry.id   AF-A0A3D1M051-F1
#
_cell.length_a   1.000
_cell.length_b   1.000
_cell.length_c   1.000
_cell.angle_alpha   90.00
_cell.angle_beta   90.00
_cell.angle_gamma   90.00
#
_symmetry.space_group_name_H-M   'P 1'
#
loop_
_entity.id
_entity.type
_entity.pdbx_description
1 polymer ?
#
loop_
_entity_poly.entity_id
_entity_poly.type
_entity_poly.pdbx_seq_one_letter_code
_entity_poly.pdbx_strand_id
1 'polypeptide(L)'
;MITDNQVQEALDWMIKNEDALAEAKAAYHDLDRFSKTIKAELMSKISSNMSVSARETEALANEEYKTHLDNLRHAEEEYLKLEYKMDHNKLICQLWQTISANKRQSV
;
A
#
# COMPACT_ATOMS: atom_id res chain seq x y z
N MET A 1 -9.13 -29.46 0.88
CA MET A 1 -8.51 -29.48 -0.47
C MET A 1 -9.07 -28.29 -1.22
N ILE A 2 -8.25 -27.50 -1.90
CA ILE A 2 -8.75 -26.33 -2.65
C ILE A 2 -9.74 -26.83 -3.71
N THR A 3 -10.94 -26.25 -3.71
CA THR A 3 -12.00 -26.58 -4.67
C THR A 3 -12.02 -25.60 -5.84
N ASP A 4 -12.64 -25.99 -6.94
CA ASP A 4 -12.80 -25.13 -8.13
C ASP A 4 -13.57 -23.85 -7.78
N ASN A 5 -14.58 -23.96 -6.89
CA ASN A 5 -15.32 -22.79 -6.39
C ASN A 5 -14.42 -21.79 -5.66
N GLN A 6 -13.48 -22.26 -4.84
CA GLN A 6 -12.56 -21.37 -4.12
C GLN A 6 -11.60 -20.64 -5.08
N VAL A 7 -11.23 -21.26 -6.19
CA VAL A 7 -10.42 -20.61 -7.24
C VAL A 7 -11.24 -19.58 -7.99
N GLN A 8 -12.50 -19.90 -8.32
CA GLN A 8 -13.40 -18.95 -8.96
C GLN A 8 -13.64 -17.73 -8.07
N GLU A 9 -13.94 -17.94 -6.79
CA GLU A 9 -14.12 -16.85 -5.82
C GLU A 9 -12.84 -16.00 -5.65
N ALA A 10 -11.66 -16.64 -5.66
CA ALA A 10 -10.39 -15.94 -5.61
C ALA A 10 -10.19 -15.05 -6.86
N LEU A 11 -10.46 -15.57 -8.06
CA LEU A 11 -10.37 -14.82 -9.32
C LEU A 11 -11.37 -13.68 -9.37
N ASP A 12 -12.64 -13.93 -9.03
CA ASP A 12 -13.69 -12.91 -9.02
C ASP A 12 -13.35 -11.79 -8.04
N TRP A 13 -12.77 -12.12 -6.88
CA TRP A 13 -12.29 -11.13 -5.93
C TRP A 13 -11.13 -10.32 -6.53
N MET A 14 -10.15 -10.95 -7.18
CA MET A 14 -9.01 -10.26 -7.78
C MET A 14 -9.47 -9.26 -8.84
N ILE A 15 -10.32 -9.67 -9.77
CA ILE A 15 -10.86 -8.81 -10.84
C ILE A 15 -11.65 -7.64 -10.22
N LYS A 16 -12.47 -7.90 -9.21
CA LYS A 16 -13.28 -6.84 -8.59
C LYS A 16 -12.46 -5.80 -7.82
N ASN A 17 -11.26 -6.15 -7.33
CA ASN A 17 -10.48 -5.30 -6.43
C ASN A 17 -9.17 -4.80 -7.06
N GLU A 18 -8.92 -5.08 -8.34
CA GLU A 18 -7.69 -4.65 -9.02
C GLU A 18 -7.58 -3.12 -9.12
N ASP A 19 -8.69 -2.44 -9.44
CA ASP A 19 -8.76 -0.97 -9.49
C ASP A 19 -8.52 -0.37 -8.10
N ALA A 20 -9.19 -0.89 -7.07
CA ALA A 20 -9.03 -0.41 -5.69
C ALA A 20 -7.58 -0.59 -5.18
N LEU A 21 -6.91 -1.69 -5.55
CA LEU A 21 -5.50 -1.90 -5.22
C LEU A 21 -4.60 -0.90 -5.96
N ALA A 22 -4.88 -0.62 -7.24
CA ALA A 22 -4.14 0.37 -8.01
C ALA A 22 -4.30 1.78 -7.43
N GLU A 23 -5.52 2.16 -7.06
CA GLU A 23 -5.84 3.44 -6.42
C GLU A 23 -5.13 3.57 -5.06
N ALA A 24 -5.21 2.56 -4.19
CA ALA A 24 -4.53 2.57 -2.90
C ALA A 24 -3.01 2.69 -3.04
N LYS A 25 -2.42 1.99 -4.02
CA LYS A 25 -0.99 2.07 -4.32
C LYS A 25 -0.59 3.45 -4.82
N ALA A 26 -1.40 4.05 -5.69
CA ALA A 26 -1.16 5.41 -6.18
C ALA A 26 -1.24 6.43 -5.05
N ALA A 27 -2.29 6.36 -4.22
CA ALA A 27 -2.49 7.24 -3.07
C ALA A 27 -1.31 7.19 -2.07
N TYR A 28 -0.84 5.99 -1.73
CA TYR A 28 0.34 5.83 -0.88
C TYR A 28 1.60 6.50 -1.49
N HIS A 29 1.88 6.25 -2.77
CA HIS A 29 3.04 6.84 -3.44
C HIS A 29 2.94 8.37 -3.56
N ASP A 30 1.74 8.89 -3.80
CA ASP A 30 1.51 10.33 -3.90
C ASP A 30 1.73 11.00 -2.53
N LEU A 31 1.21 10.41 -1.45
CA LEU A 31 1.45 10.90 -0.09
C LEU A 31 2.93 10.83 0.28
N ASP A 32 3.64 9.74 -0.04
CA ASP A 32 5.07 9.61 0.23
C ASP A 32 5.86 10.73 -0.48
N ARG A 33 5.59 10.95 -1.76
CA ARG A 33 6.21 12.04 -2.54
C ARG A 33 5.90 13.40 -1.95
N PHE A 34 4.66 13.63 -1.52
CA PHE A 34 4.21 14.91 -0.98
C PHE A 34 4.82 15.23 0.39
N SER A 35 5.32 14.24 1.13
CA SER A 35 6.01 14.45 2.42
C SER A 35 7.18 15.44 2.31
N LYS A 36 7.93 15.38 1.20
CA LYS A 36 9.05 16.29 0.93
C LYS A 36 8.57 17.71 0.65
N THR A 37 7.45 17.83 -0.05
CA THR A 37 6.81 19.12 -0.37
C THR A 37 6.31 19.79 0.91
N ILE A 38 5.54 19.09 1.74
CA ILE A 38 5.03 19.63 3.02
C ILE A 38 6.19 20.07 3.91
N LYS A 39 7.23 19.25 4.04
CA LYS A 39 8.42 19.62 4.82
C LYS A 39 9.05 20.91 4.29
N ALA A 40 9.23 21.03 2.98
CA ALA A 40 9.80 22.23 2.37
C ALA A 40 8.92 23.47 2.57
N GLU A 41 7.60 23.32 2.43
CA GLU A 41 6.63 24.38 2.68
C GLU A 41 6.66 24.84 4.15
N LEU A 42 6.65 23.91 5.10
CA LEU A 42 6.78 24.21 6.53
C LEU A 42 8.09 24.91 6.85
N MET A 43 9.21 24.41 6.31
CA MET A 43 10.51 25.06 6.46
C MET A 43 10.46 26.50 5.92
N SER A 44 9.83 26.74 4.76
CA SER A 44 9.71 28.08 4.16
C SER A 44 8.95 29.09 5.01
N LYS A 45 7.97 28.63 5.80
CA LYS A 45 7.17 29.45 6.73
C LYS A 45 7.94 29.84 8.00
N ILE A 46 8.99 29.10 8.36
CA ILE A 46 9.81 29.37 9.55
C ILE A 46 10.82 30.49 9.26
N SER A 47 11.06 31.33 10.27
CA SER A 47 11.96 32.48 10.21
C SER A 47 13.33 32.16 9.58
N SER A 48 13.77 33.03 8.67
CA SER A 48 15.06 32.94 7.99
C SER A 48 16.26 33.18 8.92
N ASN A 49 16.03 33.67 10.15
CA ASN A 49 17.08 33.92 11.13
C ASN A 49 17.55 32.65 11.84
N MET A 50 16.81 31.54 11.68
CA MET A 50 17.20 30.24 12.21
C MET A 50 18.09 29.50 11.22
N SER A 51 19.03 28.71 11.75
CA SER A 51 19.83 27.81 10.91
C SER A 51 18.92 26.82 10.19
N VAL A 52 19.36 26.34 9.02
CA VAL A 52 18.58 25.38 8.22
C VAL A 52 18.23 24.13 9.03
N SER A 53 19.16 23.64 9.87
CA SER A 53 18.94 22.48 10.73
C SER A 53 17.90 22.74 11.83
N ALA A 54 17.87 23.95 12.40
CA ALA A 54 16.85 24.31 13.38
C ALA A 54 15.46 24.43 12.73
N ARG A 55 15.37 25.01 11.52
CA ARG A 55 14.13 25.08 10.73
C ARG A 55 13.60 23.70 10.37
N GLU A 56 14.49 22.78 10.01
CA GLU A 56 14.13 21.40 9.72
C GLU A 56 13.53 20.70 10.94
N THR A 57 14.15 20.87 12.11
CA THR A 57 13.65 20.27 13.36
C THR A 57 12.26 20.78 13.72
N GLU A 58 12.02 22.09 13.60
CA GLU A 58 10.70 22.66 13.84
C GLU A 58 9.65 22.22 12.80
N ALA A 59 10.03 22.12 11.52
CA ALA A 59 9.13 21.63 10.48
C ALA A 59 8.71 20.17 10.73
N LEU A 60 9.65 19.31 11.15
CA LEU A 60 9.37 17.91 11.51
C LEU A 60 8.53 17.79 12.79
N ALA A 61 8.66 18.75 13.72
CA ALA A 61 7.88 18.79 14.94
C ALA A 61 6.47 19.35 14.76
N ASN A 62 6.16 19.95 13.60
CA ASN A 62 4.87 20.55 13.30
C ASN A 62 3.75 19.50 13.21
N GLU A 63 2.57 19.83 13.75
CA GLU A 63 1.41 18.94 13.73
C GLU A 63 0.90 18.62 12.32
N GLU A 64 1.06 19.53 11.36
CA GLU A 64 0.71 19.30 9.95
C GLU A 64 1.55 18.17 9.35
N TYR A 65 2.86 18.16 9.64
CA TYR A 65 3.77 17.11 9.19
C TYR A 65 3.48 15.76 9.86
N LYS A 66 3.19 15.77 11.17
CA LYS A 66 2.82 14.55 11.90
C LYS A 66 1.51 13.95 11.39
N THR A 67 0.51 14.80 11.12
CA THR A 67 -0.78 14.39 10.56
C THR A 67 -0.58 13.79 9.17
N HIS A 68 0.27 14.39 8.34
CA HIS A 68 0.61 13.84 7.02
C HIS A 68 1.26 12.45 7.14
N LEU A 69 2.20 12.26 8.06
CA LEU A 69 2.82 10.95 8.29
C LEU A 69 1.82 9.90 8.78
N ASP A 70 0.85 10.29 9.61
CA ASP A 70 -0.20 9.37 10.05
C ASP A 70 -1.14 8.98 8.89
N ASN A 71 -1.50 9.94 8.03
CA ASN A 71 -2.24 9.65 6.80
C ASN A 71 -1.47 8.73 5.85
N LEU A 72 -0.16 8.94 5.71
CA LEU A 72 0.71 8.08 4.91
C LEU A 72 0.72 6.65 5.46
N ARG A 73 0.83 6.49 6.78
CA ARG A 73 0.75 5.19 7.47
C ARG A 73 -0.59 4.51 7.21
N HIS A 74 -1.69 5.25 7.27
CA HIS A 74 -3.02 4.72 6.99
C HIS A 74 -3.18 4.26 5.54
N ALA A 75 -2.71 5.05 4.58
CA ALA A 75 -2.73 4.69 3.16
C ALA A 75 -1.86 3.44 2.87
N GLU A 76 -0.70 3.34 3.53
CA GLU A 76 0.17 2.16 3.43
C GLU A 76 -0.53 0.90 3.98
N GLU A 77 -1.19 1.01 5.13
CA GLU A 77 -1.91 -0.10 5.75
C GLU A 77 -3.04 -0.62 4.84
N GLU A 78 -3.80 0.29 4.22
CA GLU A 78 -4.86 -0.06 3.27
C GLU A 78 -4.31 -0.73 2.01
N TYR A 79 -3.25 -0.17 1.43
CA TYR A 79 -2.55 -0.74 0.29
C TYR A 79 -2.04 -2.16 0.59
N LEU A 80 -1.33 -2.34 1.71
CA LEU A 80 -0.76 -3.65 2.10
C LEU A 80 -1.85 -4.69 2.35
N LYS A 81 -2.99 -4.31 2.96
CA LYS A 81 -4.13 -5.21 3.14
C LYS A 81 -4.65 -5.75 1.80
N LEU A 82 -4.79 -4.88 0.81
CA LEU A 82 -5.22 -5.27 -0.53
C LEU A 82 -4.16 -6.11 -1.25
N GLU A 83 -2.89 -5.74 -1.13
CA GLU A 83 -1.77 -6.47 -1.74
C GLU A 83 -1.63 -7.89 -1.18
N TYR A 84 -1.64 -8.05 0.15
CA TYR A 84 -1.57 -9.37 0.79
C TYR A 84 -2.75 -10.25 0.43
N LYS A 85 -3.95 -9.67 0.30
CA LYS A 85 -5.13 -10.44 -0.13
C LYS A 85 -5.06 -10.85 -1.59
N MET A 86 -4.55 -9.97 -2.46
CA MET A 86 -4.27 -10.27 -3.86
C MET A 86 -3.26 -11.43 -3.96
N ASP A 87 -2.19 -11.41 -3.18
CA ASP A 87 -1.18 -12.46 -3.17
C ASP A 87 -1.67 -13.78 -2.58
N HIS A 88 -2.52 -13.73 -1.55
CA HIS A 88 -3.19 -14.91 -1.03
C HIS A 88 -4.04 -15.60 -2.11
N ASN A 89 -4.82 -14.82 -2.87
CA ASN A 89 -5.65 -15.35 -3.94
C ASN A 89 -4.82 -15.92 -5.11
N LYS A 90 -3.70 -15.28 -5.46
CA LYS A 90 -2.73 -15.86 -6.41
C LYS A 90 -2.21 -17.21 -5.92
N LEU A 91 -1.89 -17.32 -4.64
CA LEU A 91 -1.38 -18.57 -4.04
C LEU A 91 -2.43 -19.69 -4.06
N ILE A 92 -3.71 -19.36 -3.80
CA ILE A 92 -4.83 -20.32 -3.95
C ILE A 92 -4.88 -20.87 -5.37
N CYS A 93 -4.82 -19.99 -6.38
CA CYS A 93 -4.84 -20.38 -7.79
C CYS A 93 -3.65 -21.27 -8.16
N GLN A 94 -2.45 -20.91 -7.71
CA GLN A 94 -1.22 -21.69 -7.95
C GLN A 94 -1.29 -23.08 -7.31
N LEU A 95 -1.70 -23.16 -6.04
CA LEU A 95 -1.77 -24.44 -5.34
C LEU A 95 -2.84 -25.35 -5.97
N TRP A 96 -3.96 -24.80 -6.43
CA TRP A 96 -4.95 -25.56 -7.18
C TRP A 96 -4.39 -26.12 -8.49
N GLN A 97 -3.64 -25.31 -9.25
CA GLN A 97 -3.00 -25.79 -10.49
C GLN A 97 -2.06 -26.97 -10.20
N THR A 98 -1.27 -26.91 -9.13
CA THR A 98 -0.40 -28.02 -8.71
C THR A 98 -1.20 -29.26 -8.30
N ILE A 99 -2.24 -29.10 -7.49
CA ILE A 99 -3.10 -30.21 -7.05
C ILE A 99 -3.79 -30.88 -8.25
N SER A 100 -4.30 -30.09 -9.19
CA SER A 100 -4.97 -30.56 -10.40
C SER A 100 -3.99 -31.28 -11.33
N ALA A 101 -2.78 -30.75 -11.49
CA ALA A 101 -1.71 -31.40 -12.26
C ALA A 101 -1.31 -32.77 -11.67
N ASN A 102 -1.13 -32.85 -10.35
CA ASN A 102 -0.80 -34.11 -9.67
C ASN A 102 -1.92 -35.15 -9.80
N LYS A 103 -3.18 -34.73 -9.71
CA LYS A 103 -4.34 -35.61 -9.95
C LYS A 103 -4.34 -36.19 -11.37
N ARG A 104 -3.94 -35.42 -12.38
CA ARG A 104 -3.85 -35.89 -13.77
C ARG A 104 -2.72 -36.90 -14.01
N GLN A 105 -1.61 -36.81 -13.27
CA GLN A 105 -0.51 -37.78 -13.37
C GLN A 105 -0.76 -39.10 -12.62
N SER A 106 -1.66 -39.07 -11.64
CA SER A 106 -2.02 -40.23 -10.81
C SER A 106 -3.11 -41.12 -11.43
N VAL A 107 -3.69 -40.72 -12.57
CA VAL A 107 -4.72 -41.46 -13.33
C VAL A 107 -4.08 -42.02 -14.59
#